data_AF-A0A974S8M5-F1
#
_entry.id   AF-A0A974S8M5-F1
#
_cell.length_a   1.000
_cell.length_b   1.000
_cell.length_c   1.000
_cell.angle_alpha   90.00
_cell.angle_beta   90.00
_cell.angle_gamma   90.00
#
_symmetry.space_group_name_H-M   'P 1'
#
loop_
_entity.id
_entity.type
_entity.pdbx_description
1 polymer ?
#
loop_
_entity_poly.entity_id
_entity_poly.type
_entity_poly.pdbx_seq_one_letter_code
_entity_poly.pdbx_strand_id
1 'polypeptide(L)'
;MVVQNNGLIKSSGLGADAIFAQSVGGGGGKGGSATAISVGAFVSASVAVGGSGGSGGDASTVNVKNTGAVEAAGDFANAIFAQSVGGGGGAGGQATSVAIAGGDKVAVAISVSVGGSGGDGGAGKRVDVANTGALTTYDFNAMGVFAQSVGGGGGRGGDASATAITAAGGKGTGVNVAVAVGGSGGRGGAGDIVNVDNSGIVRTYGDGSTGIFAQSVGGGGGAGGDASATTAAFNVGGQVKSAEIKVAVGGHGGAAGDGALVKVVNSGAIVTLGASANGVTAQSVGGGGGNGGAGSMGSCWRIDIPTVLPDGKNEDNNTSLKKKATDKYATFKREFSRILSNPGSFGKNLARDVGKKTSKAPDSIAISIGVGGYGGAAGKGGEVVLSNTGEILTAGFMSSGVFAQSVGGGGAPAAAGTAAPRAT
;
A
#
# COMPACT_ATOMS: atom_id res chain seq x y z
N MET A 1 -19.72 -20.56 -10.47
CA MET A 1 -19.32 -21.71 -11.31
C MET A 1 -19.72 -22.99 -10.59
N VAL A 2 -20.20 -23.99 -11.32
CA VAL A 2 -20.69 -25.27 -10.75
C VAL A 2 -20.07 -26.43 -11.53
N VAL A 3 -19.53 -27.42 -10.83
CA VAL A 3 -19.05 -28.69 -11.40
C VAL A 3 -19.81 -29.83 -10.72
N GLN A 4 -20.30 -30.79 -11.50
CA GLN A 4 -20.96 -31.99 -10.99
C GLN A 4 -20.38 -33.23 -11.67
N ASN A 5 -19.87 -34.17 -10.88
CA ASN A 5 -19.43 -35.48 -11.37
C ASN A 5 -20.21 -36.61 -10.70
N ASN A 6 -20.73 -37.54 -11.52
CA ASN A 6 -21.40 -38.76 -11.08
C ASN A 6 -20.75 -40.03 -11.65
N GLY A 7 -19.67 -39.91 -12.42
CA GLY A 7 -18.98 -41.01 -13.09
C GLY A 7 -17.56 -41.26 -12.57
N LEU A 8 -16.89 -42.28 -13.10
CA LEU A 8 -15.48 -42.51 -12.84
C LEU A 8 -14.63 -41.48 -13.59
N ILE A 9 -13.78 -40.75 -12.87
CA ILE A 9 -12.72 -39.93 -13.46
C ILE A 9 -11.38 -40.56 -13.08
N LYS A 10 -10.49 -40.73 -14.07
CA LYS A 10 -9.08 -41.06 -13.85
C LYS A 10 -8.22 -39.99 -14.52
N SER A 11 -7.28 -39.43 -13.78
CA SER A 11 -6.28 -38.47 -14.27
C SER A 11 -4.88 -38.95 -13.92
N SER A 12 -3.91 -38.69 -14.80
CA SER A 12 -2.52 -39.12 -14.60
C SER A 12 -1.54 -38.14 -15.24
N GLY A 13 -0.62 -37.60 -14.44
CA GLY A 13 0.43 -36.68 -14.87
C GLY A 13 0.78 -35.66 -13.79
N LEU A 14 1.95 -35.03 -13.94
CA LEU A 14 2.41 -33.95 -13.04
C LEU A 14 1.38 -32.81 -13.03
N GLY A 15 0.80 -32.51 -11.85
CA GLY A 15 -0.22 -31.48 -11.65
C GLY A 15 -1.55 -31.75 -12.34
N ALA A 16 -1.85 -33.01 -12.70
CA ALA A 16 -3.04 -33.38 -13.45
C ALA A 16 -4.29 -33.53 -12.56
N ASP A 17 -4.79 -32.41 -12.02
CA ASP A 17 -6.01 -32.35 -11.21
C ASP A 17 -7.20 -33.04 -11.92
N ALA A 18 -7.85 -33.99 -11.24
CA ALA A 18 -8.94 -34.77 -11.84
C ALA A 18 -10.26 -33.97 -11.93
N ILE A 19 -10.57 -33.17 -10.92
CA ILE A 19 -11.66 -32.16 -10.96
C ILE A 19 -11.05 -30.80 -10.62
N PHE A 20 -10.79 -29.99 -11.65
CA PHE A 20 -10.32 -28.60 -11.50
C PHE A 20 -11.48 -27.61 -11.61
N ALA A 21 -11.68 -26.81 -10.56
CA ALA A 21 -12.80 -25.91 -10.39
C ALA A 21 -12.34 -24.55 -9.84
N GLN A 22 -11.91 -23.64 -10.72
CA GLN A 22 -11.40 -22.32 -10.33
C GLN A 22 -12.27 -21.14 -10.83
N SER A 23 -12.47 -20.14 -9.98
CA SER A 23 -12.97 -18.81 -10.37
C SER A 23 -11.98 -17.74 -9.94
N VAL A 24 -11.54 -16.90 -10.89
CA VAL A 24 -10.59 -15.80 -10.65
C VAL A 24 -11.22 -14.48 -11.06
N GLY A 25 -11.16 -13.49 -10.18
CA GLY A 25 -11.56 -12.12 -10.46
C GLY A 25 -10.52 -11.38 -11.31
N GLY A 26 -10.96 -10.52 -12.23
CA GLY A 26 -10.06 -9.76 -13.10
C GLY A 26 -9.17 -8.77 -12.33
N GLY A 27 -7.93 -8.56 -12.76
CA GLY A 27 -7.04 -7.56 -12.15
C GLY A 27 -7.48 -6.12 -12.42
N GLY A 28 -7.24 -5.23 -11.47
CA GLY A 28 -7.51 -3.80 -11.59
C GLY A 28 -6.51 -3.06 -12.49
N GLY A 29 -7.01 -2.11 -13.28
CA GLY A 29 -6.19 -1.29 -14.18
C GLY A 29 -5.29 -0.30 -13.44
N LYS A 30 -4.10 0.01 -13.98
CA LYS A 30 -3.23 1.05 -13.41
C LYS A 30 -3.75 2.44 -13.78
N GLY A 31 -3.73 3.36 -12.82
CA GLY A 31 -4.04 4.77 -13.03
C GLY A 31 -2.98 5.47 -13.88
N GLY A 32 -3.40 6.43 -14.70
CA GLY A 32 -2.48 7.19 -15.56
C GLY A 32 -1.61 8.16 -14.75
N SER A 33 -0.31 8.20 -15.03
CA SER A 33 0.60 9.19 -14.44
C SER A 33 0.38 10.57 -15.06
N ALA A 34 0.53 11.61 -14.24
CA ALA A 34 0.44 13.01 -14.66
C ALA A 34 1.77 13.74 -14.46
N THR A 35 2.20 14.46 -15.50
CA THR A 35 3.36 15.36 -15.44
C THR A 35 2.95 16.75 -15.90
N ALA A 36 3.13 17.75 -15.04
CA ALA A 36 2.86 19.15 -15.35
C ALA A 36 4.14 19.97 -15.20
N ILE A 37 4.51 20.72 -16.24
CA ILE A 37 5.65 21.64 -16.22
C ILE A 37 5.15 23.01 -16.65
N SER A 38 5.45 24.03 -15.85
CA SER A 38 5.05 25.42 -16.09
C SER A 38 6.27 26.33 -15.98
N VAL A 39 6.50 27.16 -17.00
CA VAL A 39 7.58 28.15 -17.03
C VAL A 39 6.96 29.51 -17.30
N GLY A 40 7.17 30.48 -16.42
CA GLY A 40 6.46 31.76 -16.45
C GLY A 40 7.34 32.96 -16.13
N ALA A 41 7.02 34.10 -16.74
CA ALA A 41 7.55 35.40 -16.33
C ALA A 41 6.77 35.88 -15.09
N PHE A 42 7.49 36.26 -14.04
CA PHE A 42 7.02 36.71 -12.72
C PHE A 42 6.21 35.70 -11.90
N VAL A 43 5.32 34.90 -12.51
CA VAL A 43 4.51 33.88 -11.84
C VAL A 43 4.46 32.62 -12.69
N SER A 44 4.63 31.47 -12.06
CA SER A 44 4.41 30.13 -12.62
C SER A 44 3.63 29.29 -11.63
N ALA A 45 2.63 28.57 -12.13
CA ALA A 45 1.87 27.60 -11.36
C ALA A 45 1.74 26.29 -12.16
N SER A 46 1.92 25.16 -11.49
CA SER A 46 1.72 23.82 -12.04
C SER A 46 0.96 22.93 -11.04
N VAL A 47 0.06 22.11 -11.57
CA VAL A 47 -0.69 21.12 -10.79
C VAL A 47 -0.67 19.80 -11.56
N ALA A 48 -0.27 18.71 -10.90
CA ALA A 48 -0.34 17.35 -11.43
C ALA A 48 -1.16 16.47 -10.49
N VAL A 49 -2.11 15.70 -11.04
CA VAL A 49 -2.92 14.74 -10.28
C VAL A 49 -2.87 13.41 -11.00
N GLY A 50 -2.31 12.38 -10.33
CA GLY A 50 -2.27 11.03 -10.86
C GLY A 50 -3.67 10.41 -10.87
N GLY A 51 -4.00 9.65 -11.91
CA GLY A 51 -5.25 8.90 -11.97
C GLY A 51 -5.28 7.78 -10.93
N SER A 52 -6.44 7.47 -10.36
CA SER A 52 -6.58 6.31 -9.47
C SER A 52 -6.42 4.98 -10.23
N GLY A 53 -5.90 3.97 -9.53
CA GLY A 53 -5.98 2.58 -9.97
C GLY A 53 -7.42 2.09 -9.92
N GLY A 54 -7.80 1.25 -10.89
CA GLY A 54 -9.06 0.52 -10.87
C GLY A 54 -9.04 -0.60 -9.84
N SER A 55 -10.18 -0.86 -9.22
CA SER A 55 -10.32 -2.00 -8.29
C SER A 55 -10.20 -3.33 -9.03
N GLY A 56 -9.74 -4.37 -8.33
CA GLY A 56 -9.83 -5.75 -8.79
C GLY A 56 -11.29 -6.22 -8.81
N GLY A 57 -11.60 -7.09 -9.76
CA GLY A 57 -12.89 -7.76 -9.84
C GLY A 57 -13.02 -8.84 -8.76
N ASP A 58 -14.23 -8.99 -8.24
CA ASP A 58 -14.59 -10.11 -7.39
C ASP A 58 -14.50 -11.45 -8.15
N ALA A 59 -14.16 -12.52 -7.43
CA ALA A 59 -14.38 -13.87 -7.92
C ALA A 59 -15.89 -14.22 -7.93
N SER A 60 -16.22 -15.45 -8.33
CA SER A 60 -17.55 -16.03 -8.16
C SER A 60 -17.51 -17.26 -7.26
N THR A 61 -18.67 -17.60 -6.68
CA THR A 61 -18.84 -18.84 -5.90
C THR A 61 -18.43 -20.05 -6.72
N VAL A 62 -17.67 -20.95 -6.11
CA VAL A 62 -17.30 -22.26 -6.66
C VAL A 62 -18.09 -23.33 -5.91
N ASN A 63 -18.82 -24.17 -6.64
CA ASN A 63 -19.57 -25.28 -6.09
C ASN A 63 -19.19 -26.57 -6.83
N VAL A 64 -18.60 -27.53 -6.11
CA VAL A 64 -18.24 -28.85 -6.66
C VAL A 64 -19.07 -29.92 -5.96
N LYS A 65 -19.77 -30.74 -6.74
CA LYS A 65 -20.49 -31.92 -6.24
C LYS A 65 -19.92 -33.17 -6.91
N ASN A 66 -19.37 -34.10 -6.12
CA ASN A 66 -18.86 -35.37 -6.61
C ASN A 66 -19.59 -36.55 -5.95
N THR A 67 -20.17 -37.44 -6.75
CA THR A 67 -20.73 -38.73 -6.31
C THR A 67 -20.04 -39.92 -6.96
N GLY A 68 -19.26 -39.70 -8.02
CA GLY A 68 -18.50 -40.73 -8.72
C GLY A 68 -17.12 -40.99 -8.10
N ALA A 69 -16.48 -42.10 -8.48
CA ALA A 69 -15.11 -42.37 -8.07
C ALA A 69 -14.11 -41.47 -8.83
N VAL A 70 -13.07 -41.01 -8.15
CA VAL A 70 -12.02 -40.16 -8.72
C VAL A 70 -10.66 -40.72 -8.33
N GLU A 71 -9.81 -40.95 -9.33
CA GLU A 71 -8.41 -41.33 -9.17
C GLU A 71 -7.51 -40.26 -9.84
N ALA A 72 -6.53 -39.73 -9.11
CA ALA A 72 -5.52 -38.82 -9.65
C ALA A 72 -4.11 -39.33 -9.31
N ALA A 73 -3.23 -39.42 -10.30
CA ALA A 73 -1.85 -39.89 -10.13
C ALA A 73 -0.84 -38.91 -10.71
N GLY A 74 0.35 -38.84 -10.12
CA GLY A 74 1.40 -37.87 -10.41
C GLY A 74 1.50 -36.77 -9.36
N ASP A 75 2.72 -36.28 -9.13
CA ASP A 75 2.98 -35.24 -8.12
C ASP A 75 2.08 -34.02 -8.36
N PHE A 76 1.59 -33.42 -7.27
CA PHE A 76 0.67 -32.28 -7.26
C PHE A 76 -0.72 -32.52 -7.89
N ALA A 77 -1.08 -33.74 -8.29
CA ALA A 77 -2.38 -34.04 -8.91
C ALA A 77 -3.48 -34.27 -7.85
N ASN A 78 -4.36 -33.29 -7.67
CA ASN A 78 -5.44 -33.36 -6.69
C ASN A 78 -6.67 -34.08 -7.27
N ALA A 79 -7.40 -34.83 -6.43
CA ALA A 79 -8.66 -35.43 -6.89
C ALA A 79 -9.75 -34.36 -7.07
N ILE A 80 -9.86 -33.40 -6.15
CA ILE A 80 -10.70 -32.21 -6.29
C ILE A 80 -9.89 -30.95 -5.94
N PHE A 81 -9.77 -30.03 -6.89
CA PHE A 81 -9.26 -28.67 -6.69
C PHE A 81 -10.39 -27.66 -6.88
N ALA A 82 -10.76 -26.93 -5.83
CA ALA A 82 -11.84 -25.95 -5.82
C ALA A 82 -11.34 -24.61 -5.25
N GLN A 83 -11.31 -23.54 -6.06
CA GLN A 83 -10.69 -22.28 -5.64
C GLN A 83 -11.40 -21.03 -6.15
N SER A 84 -11.64 -20.05 -5.28
CA SER A 84 -12.21 -18.75 -5.61
C SER A 84 -11.23 -17.63 -5.22
N VAL A 85 -10.66 -16.93 -6.19
CA VAL A 85 -9.57 -15.94 -5.99
C VAL A 85 -9.99 -14.56 -6.49
N GLY A 86 -10.12 -13.59 -5.58
CA GLY A 86 -10.39 -12.20 -5.95
C GLY A 86 -9.23 -11.55 -6.71
N GLY A 87 -9.54 -10.67 -7.65
CA GLY A 87 -8.54 -9.97 -8.46
C GLY A 87 -7.76 -8.93 -7.65
N GLY A 88 -6.46 -8.76 -7.94
CA GLY A 88 -5.66 -7.71 -7.31
C GLY A 88 -6.05 -6.30 -7.77
N GLY A 89 -5.99 -5.32 -6.86
CA GLY A 89 -6.25 -3.91 -7.14
C GLY A 89 -5.14 -3.24 -7.94
N GLY A 90 -5.51 -2.29 -8.80
CA GLY A 90 -4.58 -1.56 -9.67
C GLY A 90 -3.77 -0.49 -8.92
N ALA A 91 -2.55 -0.23 -9.38
CA ALA A 91 -1.73 0.85 -8.81
C ALA A 91 -2.24 2.23 -9.24
N GLY A 92 -2.20 3.21 -8.34
CA GLY A 92 -2.42 4.62 -8.64
C GLY A 92 -1.30 5.21 -9.50
N GLY A 93 -1.65 6.22 -10.30
CA GLY A 93 -0.71 6.94 -11.16
C GLY A 93 0.17 7.92 -10.40
N GLN A 94 1.40 8.10 -10.87
CA GLN A 94 2.36 9.04 -10.30
C GLN A 94 1.97 10.48 -10.64
N ALA A 95 2.32 11.45 -9.79
CA ALA A 95 2.12 12.87 -10.07
C ALA A 95 3.43 13.64 -9.95
N THR A 96 3.87 14.30 -11.03
CA THR A 96 5.07 15.16 -11.04
C THR A 96 4.70 16.56 -11.48
N SER A 97 5.00 17.56 -10.65
CA SER A 97 4.69 18.96 -10.91
C SER A 97 5.95 19.81 -10.80
N VAL A 98 6.21 20.65 -11.80
CA VAL A 98 7.36 21.55 -11.84
C VAL A 98 6.91 22.96 -12.23
N ALA A 99 7.16 23.94 -11.36
CA ALA A 99 6.93 25.35 -11.62
C ALA A 99 8.26 26.11 -11.61
N ILE A 100 8.54 26.88 -12.67
CA ILE A 100 9.73 27.72 -12.80
C ILE A 100 9.30 29.15 -13.11
N ALA A 101 9.67 30.12 -12.26
CA ALA A 101 9.36 31.53 -12.46
C ALA A 101 10.61 32.41 -12.51
N GLY A 102 10.69 33.33 -13.48
CA GLY A 102 11.79 34.30 -13.60
C GLY A 102 11.28 35.76 -13.54
N GLY A 103 11.95 36.66 -12.81
CA GLY A 103 11.57 38.08 -12.82
C GLY A 103 12.47 39.05 -12.05
N ASP A 104 12.64 40.26 -12.57
CA ASP A 104 13.59 41.28 -12.07
C ASP A 104 13.26 41.87 -10.68
N LYS A 105 12.04 41.63 -10.19
CA LYS A 105 11.54 42.17 -8.90
C LYS A 105 10.74 41.17 -8.09
N VAL A 106 9.93 40.34 -8.75
CA VAL A 106 9.15 39.28 -8.10
C VAL A 106 9.17 38.06 -9.01
N ALA A 107 9.40 36.89 -8.42
CA ALA A 107 9.23 35.58 -9.05
C ALA A 107 8.45 34.68 -8.09
N VAL A 108 7.37 34.06 -8.55
CA VAL A 108 6.52 33.17 -7.73
C VAL A 108 6.34 31.85 -8.47
N ALA A 109 6.84 30.75 -7.89
CA ALA A 109 6.63 29.39 -8.40
C ALA A 109 5.76 28.59 -7.44
N ILE A 110 4.64 28.07 -7.92
CA ILE A 110 3.71 27.23 -7.14
C ILE A 110 3.57 25.88 -7.84
N SER A 111 4.01 24.81 -7.18
CA SER A 111 3.94 23.45 -7.69
C SER A 111 3.15 22.58 -6.72
N VAL A 112 2.10 21.94 -7.23
CA VAL A 112 1.26 21.00 -6.49
C VAL A 112 1.22 19.65 -7.19
N SER A 113 1.47 18.56 -6.47
CA SER A 113 1.29 17.19 -6.96
C SER A 113 0.47 16.34 -5.99
N VAL A 114 -0.44 15.54 -6.54
CA VAL A 114 -1.27 14.59 -5.79
C VAL A 114 -1.23 13.24 -6.50
N GLY A 115 -0.64 12.23 -5.87
CA GLY A 115 -0.57 10.87 -6.41
C GLY A 115 -1.95 10.21 -6.42
N GLY A 116 -2.22 9.38 -7.42
CA GLY A 116 -3.50 8.67 -7.54
C GLY A 116 -3.65 7.60 -6.45
N SER A 117 -4.87 7.34 -5.98
CA SER A 117 -5.10 6.22 -5.05
C SER A 117 -4.89 4.87 -5.74
N GLY A 118 -4.43 3.86 -5.01
CA GLY A 118 -4.54 2.46 -5.44
C GLY A 118 -6.00 2.02 -5.44
N GLY A 119 -6.33 1.07 -6.32
CA GLY A 119 -7.64 0.41 -6.33
C GLY A 119 -7.73 -0.69 -5.27
N ASP A 120 -8.93 -0.97 -4.77
CA ASP A 120 -9.16 -2.06 -3.82
C ASP A 120 -9.01 -3.44 -4.50
N GLY A 121 -8.59 -4.45 -3.76
CA GLY A 121 -8.61 -5.84 -4.21
C GLY A 121 -10.03 -6.41 -4.19
N GLY A 122 -10.38 -7.21 -5.20
CA GLY A 122 -11.64 -7.93 -5.24
C GLY A 122 -11.71 -9.05 -4.21
N ALA A 123 -12.90 -9.41 -3.77
CA ALA A 123 -13.11 -10.48 -2.81
C ALA A 123 -13.02 -11.86 -3.47
N GLY A 124 -12.44 -12.82 -2.74
CA GLY A 124 -12.76 -14.24 -2.95
C GLY A 124 -14.23 -14.47 -2.59
N LYS A 125 -14.83 -15.52 -3.15
CA LYS A 125 -16.21 -15.91 -2.84
C LYS A 125 -16.27 -17.33 -2.29
N ARG A 126 -17.44 -17.69 -1.78
CA ARG A 126 -17.71 -18.99 -1.19
C ARG A 126 -17.21 -20.14 -2.05
N VAL A 127 -16.59 -21.13 -1.40
CA VAL A 127 -16.24 -22.42 -1.99
C VAL A 127 -16.99 -23.51 -1.25
N ASP A 128 -17.92 -24.18 -1.95
CA ASP A 128 -18.64 -25.36 -1.47
C ASP A 128 -18.09 -26.60 -2.19
N VAL A 129 -17.69 -27.63 -1.44
CA VAL A 129 -17.35 -28.96 -1.97
C VAL A 129 -18.18 -30.01 -1.25
N ALA A 130 -18.98 -30.78 -1.99
CA ALA A 130 -19.76 -31.89 -1.48
C ALA A 130 -19.32 -33.20 -2.15
N ASN A 131 -18.73 -34.12 -1.38
CA ASN A 131 -18.24 -35.40 -1.88
C ASN A 131 -18.91 -36.60 -1.19
N THR A 132 -19.49 -37.48 -2.00
CA THR A 132 -19.96 -38.81 -1.57
C THR A 132 -19.23 -39.95 -2.29
N GLY A 133 -18.41 -39.63 -3.30
CA GLY A 133 -17.65 -40.60 -4.09
C GLY A 133 -16.31 -40.97 -3.45
N ALA A 134 -15.72 -42.08 -3.87
CA ALA A 134 -14.37 -42.45 -3.43
C ALA A 134 -13.32 -41.57 -4.15
N LEU A 135 -12.47 -40.87 -3.39
CA LEU A 135 -11.34 -40.10 -3.90
C LEU A 135 -10.05 -40.86 -3.58
N THR A 136 -9.18 -41.05 -4.58
CA THR A 136 -7.85 -41.63 -4.39
C THR A 136 -6.80 -40.78 -5.11
N THR A 137 -5.78 -40.33 -4.39
CA THR A 137 -4.60 -39.67 -4.98
C THR A 137 -3.33 -40.45 -4.72
N TYR A 138 -2.39 -40.33 -5.66
CA TYR A 138 -1.06 -40.94 -5.59
C TYR A 138 0.02 -39.87 -5.73
N ASP A 139 1.21 -40.20 -5.23
CA ASP A 139 2.45 -39.43 -5.38
C ASP A 139 2.48 -38.12 -4.56
N PHE A 140 3.54 -37.30 -4.74
CA PHE A 140 3.91 -36.23 -3.82
C PHE A 140 2.94 -35.04 -3.85
N ASN A 141 2.55 -34.55 -2.67
CA ASN A 141 1.75 -33.34 -2.47
C ASN A 141 0.43 -33.31 -3.28
N ALA A 142 -0.19 -34.48 -3.45
CA ALA A 142 -1.39 -34.73 -4.24
C ALA A 142 -2.62 -34.88 -3.32
N MET A 143 -3.45 -33.84 -3.19
CA MET A 143 -4.50 -33.78 -2.16
C MET A 143 -5.83 -34.41 -2.59
N GLY A 144 -6.54 -35.03 -1.65
CA GLY A 144 -7.88 -35.57 -1.90
C GLY A 144 -8.88 -34.45 -2.24
N VAL A 145 -8.96 -33.44 -1.37
CA VAL A 145 -9.73 -32.21 -1.61
C VAL A 145 -8.87 -31.00 -1.25
N PHE A 146 -8.72 -30.08 -2.20
CA PHE A 146 -8.25 -28.72 -1.97
C PHE A 146 -9.42 -27.76 -2.17
N ALA A 147 -9.79 -27.01 -1.14
CA ALA A 147 -10.88 -26.02 -1.16
C ALA A 147 -10.38 -24.69 -0.60
N GLN A 148 -10.33 -23.62 -1.41
CA GLN A 148 -9.74 -22.35 -0.95
C GLN A 148 -10.45 -21.10 -1.48
N SER A 149 -10.79 -20.17 -0.58
CA SER A 149 -11.27 -18.83 -0.91
C SER A 149 -10.19 -17.80 -0.56
N VAL A 150 -9.78 -16.95 -1.51
CA VAL A 150 -8.68 -15.99 -1.35
C VAL A 150 -9.12 -14.61 -1.81
N GLY A 151 -8.99 -13.61 -0.95
CA GLY A 151 -9.16 -12.21 -1.31
C GLY A 151 -7.96 -11.64 -2.08
N GLY A 152 -8.22 -10.79 -3.07
CA GLY A 152 -7.19 -10.11 -3.84
C GLY A 152 -6.44 -9.04 -3.04
N GLY A 153 -5.15 -8.83 -3.32
CA GLY A 153 -4.38 -7.77 -2.69
C GLY A 153 -4.79 -6.36 -3.16
N GLY A 154 -4.70 -5.37 -2.28
CA GLY A 154 -4.96 -3.96 -2.60
C GLY A 154 -3.82 -3.31 -3.41
N GLY A 155 -4.17 -2.36 -4.28
CA GLY A 155 -3.23 -1.65 -5.14
C GLY A 155 -2.38 -0.61 -4.39
N ARG A 156 -1.14 -0.37 -4.85
CA ARG A 156 -0.29 0.70 -4.32
C ARG A 156 -0.80 2.09 -4.75
N GLY A 157 -0.81 3.05 -3.84
CA GLY A 157 -1.02 4.47 -4.15
C GLY A 157 0.18 5.08 -4.88
N GLY A 158 -0.08 5.98 -5.81
CA GLY A 158 0.94 6.64 -6.62
C GLY A 158 1.73 7.69 -5.85
N ASP A 159 2.99 7.87 -6.21
CA ASP A 159 3.89 8.82 -5.57
C ASP A 159 3.68 10.24 -6.13
N ALA A 160 3.99 11.26 -5.33
CA ALA A 160 3.85 12.67 -5.66
C ALA A 160 5.17 13.43 -5.53
N SER A 161 5.55 14.17 -6.57
CA SER A 161 6.76 15.00 -6.62
C SER A 161 6.41 16.44 -7.03
N ALA A 162 6.74 17.42 -6.20
CA ALA A 162 6.48 18.83 -6.45
C ALA A 162 7.78 19.64 -6.34
N THR A 163 8.15 20.31 -7.43
CA THR A 163 9.34 21.17 -7.52
C THR A 163 8.95 22.60 -7.88
N ALA A 164 9.36 23.57 -7.08
CA ALA A 164 9.17 25.00 -7.35
C ALA A 164 10.52 25.73 -7.39
N ILE A 165 10.78 26.46 -8.47
CA ILE A 165 12.05 27.15 -8.72
C ILE A 165 11.79 28.62 -9.08
N THR A 166 12.49 29.54 -8.42
CA THR A 166 12.46 30.97 -8.77
C THR A 166 13.84 31.50 -9.12
N ALA A 167 13.92 32.31 -10.18
CA ALA A 167 15.05 33.18 -10.47
C ALA A 167 14.62 34.64 -10.31
N ALA A 168 15.12 35.34 -9.30
CA ALA A 168 14.73 36.71 -8.98
C ALA A 168 15.91 37.69 -9.04
N GLY A 169 15.67 38.89 -9.60
CA GLY A 169 16.68 39.91 -9.84
C GLY A 169 16.86 40.94 -8.70
N GLY A 170 18.06 41.49 -8.57
CA GLY A 170 18.36 42.73 -7.84
C GLY A 170 17.97 42.72 -6.36
N LYS A 171 17.00 43.56 -5.99
CA LYS A 171 16.39 43.63 -4.64
C LYS A 171 15.04 42.92 -4.59
N GLY A 172 14.84 41.93 -5.46
CA GLY A 172 13.56 41.28 -5.69
C GLY A 172 13.15 40.29 -4.60
N THR A 173 12.03 39.61 -4.84
CA THR A 173 11.51 38.56 -3.97
C THR A 173 11.16 37.30 -4.77
N GLY A 174 11.81 36.19 -4.44
CA GLY A 174 11.44 34.84 -4.89
C GLY A 174 10.47 34.19 -3.89
N VAL A 175 9.41 33.57 -4.39
CA VAL A 175 8.46 32.79 -3.59
C VAL A 175 8.29 31.40 -4.20
N ASN A 176 8.76 30.36 -3.50
CA ASN A 176 8.61 28.97 -3.89
C ASN A 176 7.57 28.27 -3.00
N VAL A 177 6.57 27.63 -3.59
CA VAL A 177 5.61 26.78 -2.88
C VAL A 177 5.58 25.42 -3.55
N ALA A 178 5.99 24.37 -2.84
CA ALA A 178 5.95 22.99 -3.30
C ALA A 178 5.09 22.16 -2.35
N VAL A 179 4.01 21.55 -2.87
CA VAL A 179 3.08 20.71 -2.11
C VAL A 179 2.96 19.35 -2.80
N ALA A 180 3.34 18.28 -2.14
CA ALA A 180 3.20 16.91 -2.62
C ALA A 180 2.35 16.08 -1.64
N VAL A 181 1.38 15.34 -2.16
CA VAL A 181 0.54 14.40 -1.39
C VAL A 181 0.53 13.04 -2.09
N GLY A 182 1.11 12.02 -1.47
CA GLY A 182 1.11 10.65 -1.98
C GLY A 182 -0.28 10.02 -1.93
N GLY A 183 -0.62 9.20 -2.91
CA GLY A 183 -1.91 8.51 -2.98
C GLY A 183 -2.04 7.44 -1.90
N SER A 184 -3.25 7.19 -1.41
CA SER A 184 -3.49 6.07 -0.49
C SER A 184 -3.41 4.72 -1.20
N GLY A 185 -2.95 3.69 -0.50
CA GLY A 185 -3.10 2.30 -0.95
C GLY A 185 -4.56 1.84 -0.88
N GLY A 186 -4.94 0.95 -1.79
CA GLY A 186 -6.24 0.29 -1.78
C GLY A 186 -6.33 -0.82 -0.73
N ARG A 187 -7.54 -1.18 -0.33
CA ARG A 187 -7.82 -2.25 0.64
C ARG A 187 -7.58 -3.63 0.02
N GLY A 188 -7.23 -4.61 0.83
CA GLY A 188 -7.31 -6.02 0.44
C GLY A 188 -8.76 -6.49 0.39
N GLY A 189 -9.10 -7.35 -0.57
CA GLY A 189 -10.38 -8.05 -0.62
C GLY A 189 -10.45 -9.13 0.47
N ALA A 190 -11.65 -9.46 0.95
CA ALA A 190 -11.84 -10.54 1.90
C ALA A 190 -11.78 -11.92 1.23
N GLY A 191 -11.40 -12.94 2.01
CA GLY A 191 -11.79 -14.32 1.74
C GLY A 191 -13.25 -14.54 2.16
N ASP A 192 -13.88 -15.60 1.67
CA ASP A 192 -15.27 -15.94 1.98
C ASP A 192 -15.34 -17.41 2.45
N ILE A 193 -16.55 -17.86 2.79
CA ILE A 193 -16.83 -19.13 3.46
C ILE A 193 -16.29 -20.31 2.63
N VAL A 194 -15.53 -21.19 3.27
CA VAL A 194 -15.15 -22.49 2.68
C VAL A 194 -15.89 -23.58 3.42
N ASN A 195 -16.68 -24.38 2.71
CA ASN A 195 -17.47 -25.47 3.27
C ASN A 195 -17.16 -26.77 2.51
N VAL A 196 -16.60 -27.75 3.22
CA VAL A 196 -16.35 -29.10 2.68
C VAL A 196 -17.22 -30.09 3.44
N ASP A 197 -18.05 -30.83 2.71
CA ASP A 197 -18.90 -31.91 3.22
C ASP A 197 -18.48 -33.23 2.55
N ASN A 198 -17.87 -34.13 3.31
CA ASN A 198 -17.35 -35.40 2.83
C ASN A 198 -18.00 -36.59 3.55
N SER A 199 -18.69 -37.44 2.78
CA SER A 199 -19.17 -38.76 3.21
C SER A 199 -18.52 -39.91 2.45
N GLY A 200 -17.81 -39.62 1.35
CA GLY A 200 -17.04 -40.59 0.59
C GLY A 200 -15.71 -40.97 1.26
N ILE A 201 -15.10 -42.06 0.82
CA ILE A 201 -13.76 -42.45 1.29
C ILE A 201 -12.71 -41.62 0.57
N VAL A 202 -11.80 -40.99 1.30
CA VAL A 202 -10.64 -40.25 0.77
C VAL A 202 -9.37 -41.03 1.09
N ARG A 203 -8.54 -41.31 0.08
CA ARG A 203 -7.22 -41.93 0.24
C ARG A 203 -6.15 -41.10 -0.45
N THR A 204 -5.05 -40.83 0.24
CA THR A 204 -3.89 -40.16 -0.34
C THR A 204 -2.63 -40.97 -0.06
N TYR A 205 -1.81 -41.18 -1.09
CA TYR A 205 -0.64 -42.05 -1.06
C TYR A 205 0.62 -41.29 -1.51
N GLY A 206 1.21 -40.49 -0.62
CA GLY A 206 2.45 -39.78 -0.86
C GLY A 206 2.79 -38.74 0.21
N ASP A 207 4.05 -38.30 0.23
CA ASP A 207 4.52 -37.29 1.18
C ASP A 207 3.88 -35.92 0.89
N GLY A 208 3.48 -35.20 1.94
CA GLY A 208 2.74 -33.93 1.87
C GLY A 208 1.25 -34.05 1.45
N SER A 209 0.82 -35.21 0.96
CA SER A 209 -0.49 -35.42 0.33
C SER A 209 -1.64 -35.40 1.35
N THR A 210 -2.19 -34.21 1.60
CA THR A 210 -3.25 -33.96 2.58
C THR A 210 -4.61 -34.50 2.11
N GLY A 211 -5.38 -35.13 3.00
CA GLY A 211 -6.71 -35.69 2.70
C GLY A 211 -7.72 -34.61 2.32
N ILE A 212 -7.99 -33.69 3.24
CA ILE A 212 -8.82 -32.50 3.00
C ILE A 212 -8.07 -31.25 3.45
N PHE A 213 -7.78 -30.34 2.53
CA PHE A 213 -7.30 -28.98 2.79
C PHE A 213 -8.42 -27.97 2.52
N ALA A 214 -8.79 -27.19 3.53
CA ALA A 214 -9.83 -26.16 3.45
C ALA A 214 -9.30 -24.83 4.02
N GLN A 215 -9.29 -23.74 3.24
CA GLN A 215 -8.71 -22.49 3.71
C GLN A 215 -9.41 -21.21 3.18
N SER A 216 -9.73 -20.28 4.08
CA SER A 216 -10.20 -18.93 3.74
C SER A 216 -9.10 -17.91 4.06
N VAL A 217 -8.71 -17.07 3.10
CA VAL A 217 -7.60 -16.11 3.23
C VAL A 217 -8.04 -14.70 2.82
N GLY A 218 -7.86 -13.73 3.71
CA GLY A 218 -7.99 -12.31 3.39
C GLY A 218 -6.79 -11.77 2.63
N GLY A 219 -7.04 -10.92 1.63
CA GLY A 219 -6.01 -10.27 0.83
C GLY A 219 -5.23 -9.19 1.60
N GLY A 220 -3.98 -8.97 1.23
CA GLY A 220 -3.15 -7.91 1.84
C GLY A 220 -3.58 -6.50 1.43
N GLY A 221 -3.40 -5.52 2.30
CA GLY A 221 -3.61 -4.11 2.01
C GLY A 221 -2.50 -3.51 1.13
N GLY A 222 -2.85 -2.55 0.27
CA GLY A 222 -1.91 -1.86 -0.62
C GLY A 222 -1.06 -0.81 0.09
N ALA A 223 0.16 -0.57 -0.38
CA ALA A 223 1.02 0.48 0.17
C ALA A 223 0.55 1.89 -0.25
N GLY A 224 0.71 2.89 0.62
CA GLY A 224 0.61 4.29 0.26
C GLY A 224 1.78 4.75 -0.61
N GLY A 225 1.56 5.79 -1.40
CA GLY A 225 2.59 6.43 -2.23
C GLY A 225 3.43 7.45 -1.43
N ASP A 226 4.66 7.64 -1.85
CA ASP A 226 5.59 8.61 -1.25
C ASP A 226 5.26 10.04 -1.71
N ALA A 227 5.67 11.04 -0.92
CA ALA A 227 5.58 12.46 -1.27
C ALA A 227 6.94 13.14 -1.17
N SER A 228 7.28 13.97 -2.16
CA SER A 228 8.51 14.76 -2.21
C SER A 228 8.23 16.21 -2.61
N ALA A 229 8.61 17.16 -1.75
CA ALA A 229 8.52 18.60 -2.03
C ALA A 229 9.93 19.24 -2.07
N THR A 230 10.25 19.94 -3.15
CA THR A 230 11.57 20.55 -3.40
C THR A 230 11.44 22.01 -3.83
N THR A 231 12.32 22.88 -3.31
CA THR A 231 12.35 24.31 -3.60
C THR A 231 13.77 24.78 -3.89
N ALA A 232 13.95 25.68 -4.86
CA ALA A 232 15.23 26.32 -5.15
C ALA A 232 15.08 27.80 -5.52
N ALA A 233 15.93 28.65 -4.94
CA ALA A 233 15.94 30.09 -5.19
C ALA A 233 17.30 30.53 -5.78
N PHE A 234 17.27 30.99 -7.03
CA PHE A 234 18.39 31.63 -7.71
C PHE A 234 18.25 33.14 -7.59
N ASN A 235 19.24 33.77 -6.96
CA ASN A 235 19.22 35.19 -6.68
C ASN A 235 20.28 35.88 -7.55
N VAL A 236 19.83 36.68 -8.50
CA VAL A 236 20.70 37.30 -9.52
C VAL A 236 20.87 38.78 -9.21
N GLY A 237 22.08 39.19 -8.84
CA GLY A 237 22.45 40.61 -8.83
C GLY A 237 22.05 41.45 -7.60
N GLY A 238 21.81 40.83 -6.44
CA GLY A 238 21.69 41.59 -5.19
C GLY A 238 21.10 40.82 -4.00
N GLN A 239 20.75 41.55 -2.94
CA GLN A 239 20.05 41.02 -1.76
C GLN A 239 18.58 40.71 -2.09
N VAL A 240 18.36 39.58 -2.74
CA VAL A 240 17.03 39.03 -3.03
C VAL A 240 16.48 38.34 -1.78
N LYS A 241 15.18 38.56 -1.52
CA LYS A 241 14.44 37.89 -0.44
C LYS A 241 13.81 36.60 -0.96
N SER A 242 13.89 35.51 -0.19
CA SER A 242 13.34 34.21 -0.60
C SER A 242 12.32 33.69 0.41
N ALA A 243 11.09 33.41 0.00
CA ALA A 243 10.10 32.71 0.81
C ALA A 243 9.88 31.30 0.23
N GLU A 244 10.15 30.26 1.01
CA GLU A 244 10.00 28.87 0.57
C GLU A 244 9.04 28.12 1.48
N ILE A 245 8.09 27.40 0.89
CA ILE A 245 7.13 26.55 1.58
C ILE A 245 7.19 25.16 0.95
N LYS A 246 7.56 24.16 1.75
CA LYS A 246 7.54 22.75 1.38
C LYS A 246 6.55 21.99 2.24
N VAL A 247 5.63 21.28 1.62
CA VAL A 247 4.70 20.36 2.28
C VAL A 247 4.76 19.02 1.56
N ALA A 248 5.11 17.96 2.29
CA ALA A 248 5.12 16.59 1.76
C ALA A 248 4.34 15.68 2.71
N VAL A 249 3.25 15.09 2.22
CA VAL A 249 2.38 14.19 2.98
C VAL A 249 2.33 12.83 2.28
N GLY A 250 2.97 11.83 2.85
CA GLY A 250 2.92 10.47 2.32
C GLY A 250 1.54 9.83 2.46
N GLY A 251 1.18 9.00 1.49
CA GLY A 251 -0.12 8.34 1.43
C GLY A 251 -0.28 7.26 2.51
N HIS A 252 -1.51 7.02 2.95
CA HIS A 252 -1.80 5.96 3.93
C HIS A 252 -1.82 4.58 3.27
N GLY A 253 -1.41 3.55 3.99
CA GLY A 253 -1.59 2.17 3.55
C GLY A 253 -3.04 1.70 3.68
N GLY A 254 -3.47 0.82 2.79
CA GLY A 254 -4.79 0.22 2.81
C GLY A 254 -4.93 -0.85 3.90
N ALA A 255 -6.14 -1.01 4.44
CA ALA A 255 -6.46 -2.11 5.34
C ALA A 255 -6.45 -3.46 4.60
N ALA A 256 -6.15 -4.54 5.30
CA ALA A 256 -6.27 -5.89 4.74
C ALA A 256 -7.74 -6.36 4.68
N GLY A 257 -7.96 -7.46 3.96
CA GLY A 257 -9.19 -8.24 4.04
C GLY A 257 -9.17 -9.27 5.17
N ASP A 258 -10.35 -9.66 5.64
CA ASP A 258 -10.53 -10.72 6.62
C ASP A 258 -10.57 -12.12 5.95
N GLY A 259 -10.22 -13.16 6.69
CA GLY A 259 -10.62 -14.54 6.40
C GLY A 259 -12.01 -14.84 6.99
N ALA A 260 -12.74 -15.79 6.41
CA ALA A 260 -14.11 -16.12 6.81
C ALA A 260 -14.21 -17.52 7.44
N LEU A 261 -15.44 -17.96 7.76
CA LEU A 261 -15.71 -19.30 8.28
C LEU A 261 -15.12 -20.39 7.37
N VAL A 262 -14.32 -21.28 7.96
CA VAL A 262 -13.97 -22.56 7.33
C VAL A 262 -14.68 -23.68 8.07
N LYS A 263 -15.53 -24.42 7.35
CA LYS A 263 -16.30 -25.54 7.86
C LYS A 263 -15.91 -26.82 7.13
N VAL A 264 -15.53 -27.85 7.88
CA VAL A 264 -15.32 -29.21 7.36
C VAL A 264 -16.21 -30.18 8.12
N VAL A 265 -17.07 -30.88 7.40
CA VAL A 265 -17.88 -32.00 7.90
C VAL A 265 -17.36 -33.27 7.23
N ASN A 266 -16.95 -34.25 8.02
CA ASN A 266 -16.52 -35.55 7.52
C ASN A 266 -17.24 -36.69 8.23
N SER A 267 -17.97 -37.51 7.46
CA SER A 267 -18.52 -38.80 7.92
C SER A 267 -17.92 -40.00 7.18
N GLY A 268 -17.11 -39.77 6.14
CA GLY A 268 -16.39 -40.82 5.42
C GLY A 268 -15.04 -41.18 6.06
N ALA A 269 -14.43 -42.27 5.61
CA ALA A 269 -13.07 -42.61 6.04
C ALA A 269 -12.02 -41.78 5.29
N ILE A 270 -11.05 -41.20 6.00
CA ILE A 270 -9.88 -40.50 5.44
C ILE A 270 -8.64 -41.32 5.79
N VAL A 271 -7.86 -41.70 4.78
CA VAL A 271 -6.59 -42.42 4.95
C VAL A 271 -5.48 -41.65 4.23
N THR A 272 -4.47 -41.19 4.97
CA THR A 272 -3.30 -40.49 4.40
C THR A 272 -2.02 -41.22 4.78
N LEU A 273 -1.28 -41.68 3.77
CA LEU A 273 -0.02 -42.42 3.94
C LEU A 273 1.12 -41.63 3.31
N GLY A 274 2.07 -41.20 4.14
CA GLY A 274 3.20 -40.36 3.72
C GLY A 274 3.66 -39.40 4.83
N ALA A 275 4.92 -38.97 4.79
CA ALA A 275 5.46 -37.96 5.70
C ALA A 275 4.80 -36.60 5.46
N SER A 276 4.46 -35.88 6.53
CA SER A 276 3.70 -34.61 6.49
C SER A 276 2.33 -34.68 5.78
N ALA A 277 1.77 -35.88 5.58
CA ALA A 277 0.48 -36.09 4.94
C ALA A 277 -0.67 -35.97 5.97
N ASN A 278 -1.21 -34.76 6.15
CA ASN A 278 -2.27 -34.49 7.13
C ASN A 278 -3.63 -35.06 6.71
N GLY A 279 -4.44 -35.51 7.66
CA GLY A 279 -5.80 -36.00 7.40
C GLY A 279 -6.73 -34.88 6.97
N VAL A 280 -6.95 -33.91 7.87
CA VAL A 280 -7.69 -32.67 7.57
C VAL A 280 -6.90 -31.45 8.04
N THR A 281 -6.73 -30.47 7.15
CA THR A 281 -6.16 -29.15 7.43
C THR A 281 -7.23 -28.09 7.16
N ALA A 282 -7.63 -27.33 8.18
CA ALA A 282 -8.65 -26.30 8.10
C ALA A 282 -8.13 -24.95 8.65
N GLN A 283 -8.08 -23.90 7.84
CA GLN A 283 -7.45 -22.63 8.25
C GLN A 283 -8.24 -21.38 7.81
N SER A 284 -8.47 -20.45 8.73
CA SER A 284 -8.95 -19.11 8.38
C SER A 284 -7.90 -18.05 8.72
N VAL A 285 -7.50 -17.26 7.73
CA VAL A 285 -6.33 -16.37 7.81
C VAL A 285 -6.72 -14.95 7.38
N GLY A 286 -6.50 -13.97 8.26
CA GLY A 286 -6.62 -12.55 7.93
C GLY A 286 -5.40 -12.03 7.17
N GLY A 287 -5.62 -11.09 6.24
CA GLY A 287 -4.55 -10.47 5.46
C GLY A 287 -3.67 -9.50 6.26
N GLY A 288 -2.46 -9.23 5.78
CA GLY A 288 -1.59 -8.19 6.33
C GLY A 288 -1.96 -6.78 5.86
N GLY A 289 -1.85 -5.78 6.72
CA GLY A 289 -2.09 -4.37 6.36
C GLY A 289 -1.06 -3.83 5.35
N GLY A 290 -1.38 -2.72 4.68
CA GLY A 290 -0.46 -2.04 3.74
C GLY A 290 0.42 -0.98 4.41
N ASN A 291 1.66 -0.80 3.95
CA ASN A 291 2.59 0.21 4.50
C ASN A 291 2.14 1.64 4.18
N GLY A 292 2.41 2.60 5.08
CA GLY A 292 2.32 4.03 4.74
C GLY A 292 3.49 4.48 3.85
N GLY A 293 3.29 5.52 3.04
CA GLY A 293 4.34 6.19 2.25
C GLY A 293 5.02 7.33 3.00
N ALA A 294 6.25 7.68 2.64
CA ALA A 294 7.06 8.69 3.32
C ALA A 294 6.68 10.13 2.90
N GLY A 295 6.77 11.07 3.84
CA GLY A 295 6.68 12.50 3.56
C GLY A 295 8.06 13.15 3.60
N SER A 296 8.73 13.22 2.45
CA SER A 296 10.13 13.65 2.35
C SER A 296 10.28 15.04 1.73
N MET A 297 11.38 15.72 2.06
CA MET A 297 11.70 17.03 1.47
C MET A 297 13.06 17.01 0.78
N GLY A 298 13.12 17.63 -0.40
CA GLY A 298 14.38 18.06 -0.96
C GLY A 298 15.01 19.17 -0.10
N SER A 299 16.35 19.24 -0.12
CA SER A 299 17.11 20.34 0.48
C SER A 299 16.63 21.69 -0.06
N CYS A 300 16.58 22.73 0.78
CA CYS A 300 16.49 24.10 0.29
C CYS A 300 17.84 24.46 -0.34
N TRP A 301 17.85 24.81 -1.62
CA TRP A 301 19.05 25.33 -2.29
C TRP A 301 18.86 26.82 -2.58
N ARG A 302 19.65 27.64 -1.88
CA ARG A 302 19.85 29.06 -2.22
C ARG A 302 21.15 29.17 -2.99
N ILE A 303 21.08 29.69 -4.22
CA ILE A 303 22.25 29.97 -5.04
C ILE A 303 22.25 31.47 -5.35
N ASP A 304 23.04 32.21 -4.57
CA ASP A 304 23.29 33.63 -4.81
C ASP A 304 24.36 33.76 -5.91
N ILE A 305 23.98 34.34 -7.05
CA ILE A 305 24.89 34.58 -8.19
C ILE A 305 25.36 36.04 -8.11
N PRO A 306 26.62 36.30 -7.72
CA PRO A 306 27.14 37.66 -7.62
C PRO A 306 27.24 38.31 -9.01
N THR A 307 26.86 39.58 -9.12
CA THR A 307 26.98 40.40 -10.34
C THR A 307 28.39 40.98 -10.57
N VAL A 308 29.33 40.72 -9.67
CA VAL A 308 30.66 41.35 -9.67
C VAL A 308 31.75 40.34 -10.06
N LEU A 309 32.43 40.66 -11.17
CA LEU A 309 33.83 40.29 -11.37
C LEU A 309 34.70 41.04 -10.31
N PRO A 310 35.88 40.52 -9.95
CA PRO A 310 36.48 40.79 -8.63
C PRO A 310 37.12 42.19 -8.41
N ASP A 311 36.60 42.91 -7.39
CA ASP A 311 37.25 43.81 -6.39
C ASP A 311 36.18 44.14 -5.30
N GLY A 312 36.44 44.44 -4.02
CA GLY A 312 37.64 44.39 -3.18
C GLY A 312 37.43 45.14 -1.84
N LYS A 313 38.31 44.93 -0.84
CA LYS A 313 38.41 45.64 0.47
C LYS A 313 37.15 45.52 1.39
N ASN A 314 37.12 44.68 2.44
CA ASN A 314 37.60 44.91 3.85
C ASN A 314 36.74 45.94 4.66
N GLU A 315 36.36 45.77 5.94
CA GLU A 315 36.58 44.64 6.88
C GLU A 315 35.60 44.55 8.10
N ASP A 316 35.26 45.66 8.76
CA ASP A 316 34.90 45.88 10.19
C ASP A 316 33.88 44.99 10.97
N ASN A 317 33.24 43.98 10.38
CA ASN A 317 31.97 43.46 10.91
C ASN A 317 32.02 42.50 12.13
N ASN A 318 33.19 41.99 12.54
CA ASN A 318 33.25 40.73 13.32
C ASN A 318 32.88 40.86 14.83
N THR A 319 33.12 42.00 15.47
CA THR A 319 33.01 42.11 16.95
C THR A 319 31.59 42.32 17.46
N SER A 320 30.70 42.95 16.68
CA SER A 320 29.32 43.24 17.11
C SER A 320 28.38 42.02 17.08
N LEU A 321 28.77 40.98 16.35
CA LEU A 321 27.98 39.78 16.09
C LEU A 321 27.84 38.87 17.33
N LYS A 322 28.91 38.71 18.12
CA LYS A 322 28.91 37.81 19.29
C LYS A 322 27.96 38.23 20.42
N LYS A 323 27.70 39.53 20.61
CA LYS A 323 26.90 40.03 21.76
C LYS A 323 25.38 39.99 21.51
N LYS A 324 24.92 40.04 20.25
CA LYS A 324 23.49 40.02 19.89
C LYS A 324 22.88 38.61 19.72
N ALA A 325 23.70 37.56 19.71
CA ALA A 325 23.25 36.19 19.54
C ALA A 325 22.58 35.62 20.81
N THR A 326 23.17 35.88 21.98
CA THR A 326 22.78 35.27 23.26
C THR A 326 21.39 35.71 23.73
N ASP A 327 21.05 37.00 23.63
CA ASP A 327 19.78 37.54 24.14
C ASP A 327 18.56 37.15 23.27
N LYS A 328 18.77 36.90 21.98
CA LYS A 328 17.68 36.51 21.05
C LYS A 328 17.19 35.08 21.27
N TYR A 329 18.05 34.18 21.73
CA TYR A 329 17.69 32.78 22.01
C TYR A 329 16.67 32.65 23.16
N ALA A 330 16.83 33.45 24.22
CA ALA A 330 15.95 33.44 25.39
C ALA A 330 14.52 33.97 25.10
N THR A 331 14.35 34.84 24.10
CA THR A 331 13.05 35.44 23.77
C THR A 331 12.27 34.60 22.76
N PHE A 332 12.94 33.99 21.78
CA PHE A 332 12.33 33.05 20.82
C PHE A 332 11.58 31.89 21.51
N LYS A 333 12.13 31.37 22.61
CA LYS A 333 11.57 30.24 23.36
C LYS A 333 10.23 30.55 24.08
N ARG A 334 9.90 31.82 24.35
CA ARG A 334 8.62 32.23 24.97
C ARG A 334 7.49 32.37 23.97
N GLU A 335 7.74 33.03 22.84
CA GLU A 335 6.69 33.33 21.86
C GLU A 335 6.25 32.09 21.07
N PHE A 336 7.17 31.14 20.81
CA PHE A 336 6.84 29.87 20.17
C PHE A 336 5.78 29.05 20.94
N SER A 337 5.74 29.18 22.27
CA SER A 337 4.77 28.48 23.11
C SER A 337 3.36 29.08 23.09
N ARG A 338 3.18 30.33 22.61
CA ARG A 338 1.85 30.96 22.45
C ARG A 338 1.18 30.59 21.13
N ILE A 339 1.96 30.39 20.07
CA ILE A 339 1.49 30.13 18.71
C ILE A 339 0.67 28.83 18.60
N LEU A 340 0.94 27.84 19.45
CA LEU A 340 0.24 26.55 19.50
C LEU A 340 -1.23 26.63 19.97
N SER A 341 -1.74 27.80 20.39
CA SER A 341 -3.00 27.88 21.16
C SER A 341 -4.26 28.31 20.41
N ASN A 342 -4.21 28.92 19.21
CA ASN A 342 -5.45 29.24 18.47
C ASN A 342 -5.26 29.52 16.95
N PRO A 343 -5.79 28.68 16.03
CA PRO A 343 -5.48 28.77 14.59
C PRO A 343 -6.43 29.62 13.72
N GLY A 344 -7.52 30.18 14.27
CA GLY A 344 -8.69 30.63 13.47
C GLY A 344 -8.57 31.93 12.64
N SER A 345 -7.51 32.73 12.76
CA SER A 345 -7.50 34.12 12.25
C SER A 345 -6.51 34.42 11.11
N PHE A 346 -5.89 33.40 10.50
CA PHE A 346 -4.76 33.55 9.57
C PHE A 346 -5.06 34.47 8.36
N GLY A 347 -6.23 34.33 7.72
CA GLY A 347 -6.54 35.05 6.47
C GLY A 347 -6.84 36.55 6.61
N LYS A 348 -7.50 36.99 7.69
CA LYS A 348 -8.00 38.38 7.81
C LYS A 348 -6.94 39.40 8.24
N ASN A 349 -5.86 38.96 8.87
CA ASN A 349 -4.75 39.84 9.28
C ASN A 349 -3.71 40.03 8.18
N LEU A 350 -3.55 39.05 7.28
CA LEU A 350 -2.58 39.09 6.18
C LEU A 350 -2.80 40.30 5.25
N ALA A 351 -4.05 40.64 4.92
CA ALA A 351 -4.38 41.81 4.11
C ALA A 351 -4.19 43.15 4.84
N ARG A 352 -4.12 43.16 6.18
CA ARG A 352 -4.02 44.37 7.00
C ARG A 352 -2.56 44.77 7.27
N ASP A 353 -1.70 43.80 7.53
CA ASP A 353 -0.30 44.05 7.93
C ASP A 353 0.65 44.33 6.75
N VAL A 354 0.23 44.05 5.50
CA VAL A 354 0.94 44.52 4.29
C VAL A 354 0.92 46.06 4.17
N GLY A 355 -0.04 46.74 4.83
CA GLY A 355 -0.24 48.18 4.72
C GLY A 355 0.68 49.09 5.54
N LYS A 356 1.47 48.57 6.50
CA LYS A 356 2.26 49.40 7.43
C LYS A 356 3.72 48.94 7.53
N LYS A 357 4.61 49.59 6.76
CA LYS A 357 6.07 49.56 6.95
C LYS A 357 6.43 50.31 8.26
N THR A 358 7.55 50.13 8.96
CA THR A 358 8.93 49.83 8.52
C THR A 358 9.80 49.16 9.61
N SER A 359 10.41 48.00 9.33
CA SER A 359 11.82 47.66 9.65
C SER A 359 12.13 46.23 9.16
N LYS A 360 13.39 45.93 8.84
CA LYS A 360 13.75 44.85 7.90
C LYS A 360 13.38 43.44 8.39
N ALA A 361 12.35 42.85 7.77
CA ALA A 361 12.09 41.42 7.73
C ALA A 361 13.31 40.64 7.17
N PRO A 362 13.52 39.36 7.56
CA PRO A 362 14.66 38.56 7.14
C PRO A 362 14.77 38.40 5.61
N ASP A 363 15.97 38.07 5.13
CA ASP A 363 16.25 37.87 3.70
C ASP A 363 15.89 36.46 3.21
N SER A 364 15.51 35.57 4.12
CA SER A 364 14.78 34.35 3.77
C SER A 364 13.83 33.88 4.87
N ILE A 365 12.73 33.23 4.45
CA ILE A 365 11.80 32.47 5.29
C ILE A 365 11.66 31.09 4.63
N ALA A 366 11.88 30.01 5.38
CA ALA A 366 11.67 28.65 4.90
C ALA A 366 10.73 27.91 5.86
N ILE A 367 9.65 27.36 5.33
CA ILE A 367 8.67 26.53 6.03
C ILE A 367 8.73 25.13 5.40
N SER A 368 8.65 24.10 6.22
CA SER A 368 8.96 22.73 5.83
C SER A 368 8.16 21.77 6.73
N ILE A 369 7.10 21.17 6.17
CA ILE A 369 6.17 20.27 6.87
C ILE A 369 6.17 18.91 6.17
N GLY A 370 6.67 17.88 6.86
CA GLY A 370 6.88 16.53 6.30
C GLY A 370 6.19 15.52 7.18
N VAL A 371 5.22 14.79 6.61
CA VAL A 371 4.33 13.88 7.33
C VAL A 371 4.30 12.56 6.58
N GLY A 372 4.74 11.47 7.21
CA GLY A 372 4.56 10.14 6.65
C GLY A 372 3.12 9.64 6.82
N GLY A 373 2.71 8.71 5.98
CA GLY A 373 1.42 8.04 6.07
C GLY A 373 1.39 6.96 7.14
N TYR A 374 0.20 6.71 7.68
CA TYR A 374 -0.06 5.59 8.57
C TYR A 374 -0.12 4.27 7.80
N GLY A 375 0.28 3.17 8.44
CA GLY A 375 0.03 1.82 7.93
C GLY A 375 -1.43 1.40 8.09
N GLY A 376 -1.84 0.43 7.28
CA GLY A 376 -3.19 -0.12 7.28
C GLY A 376 -3.43 -1.14 8.40
N ALA A 377 -4.70 -1.30 8.75
CA ALA A 377 -5.14 -2.31 9.71
C ALA A 377 -4.95 -3.74 9.19
N ALA A 378 -4.65 -4.65 10.11
CA ALA A 378 -4.62 -6.09 9.86
C ALA A 378 -6.04 -6.65 9.68
N GLY A 379 -6.15 -7.71 8.87
CA GLY A 379 -7.36 -8.52 8.78
C GLY A 379 -7.44 -9.53 9.93
N LYS A 380 -8.64 -10.07 10.16
CA LYS A 380 -8.94 -11.09 11.16
C LYS A 380 -9.02 -12.47 10.52
N GLY A 381 -8.66 -13.50 11.28
CA GLY A 381 -9.10 -14.86 10.98
C GLY A 381 -10.58 -15.03 11.32
N GLY A 382 -11.28 -15.85 10.56
CA GLY A 382 -12.64 -16.29 10.84
C GLY A 382 -12.70 -17.51 11.75
N GLU A 383 -13.91 -18.00 12.02
CA GLU A 383 -14.14 -19.24 12.76
C GLU A 383 -13.67 -20.46 11.95
N VAL A 384 -13.18 -21.51 12.63
CA VAL A 384 -12.89 -22.81 12.02
C VAL A 384 -13.68 -23.88 12.75
N VAL A 385 -14.60 -24.54 12.04
CA VAL A 385 -15.49 -25.58 12.58
C VAL A 385 -15.18 -26.89 11.87
N LEU A 386 -14.79 -27.91 12.64
CA LEU A 386 -14.56 -29.25 12.12
C LEU A 386 -15.41 -30.26 12.88
N SER A 387 -16.22 -31.02 12.13
CA SER A 387 -17.07 -32.08 12.66
C SER A 387 -16.71 -33.39 11.97
N ASN A 388 -16.10 -34.32 12.71
CA ASN A 388 -15.71 -35.62 12.19
C ASN A 388 -16.46 -36.75 12.92
N THR A 389 -17.20 -37.57 12.17
CA THR A 389 -17.83 -38.82 12.65
C THR A 389 -17.29 -40.05 11.92
N GLY A 390 -16.44 -39.88 10.90
CA GLY A 390 -15.75 -40.97 10.20
C GLY A 390 -14.41 -41.32 10.85
N GLU A 391 -13.71 -42.32 10.31
CA GLU A 391 -12.34 -42.65 10.71
C GLU A 391 -11.33 -41.75 9.99
N ILE A 392 -10.32 -41.25 10.71
CA ILE A 392 -9.17 -40.56 10.12
C ILE A 392 -7.91 -41.34 10.52
N LEU A 393 -7.28 -41.99 9.55
CA LEU A 393 -6.03 -42.73 9.70
C LEU A 393 -4.91 -41.98 8.97
N THR A 394 -3.94 -41.46 9.72
CA THR A 394 -2.75 -40.79 9.17
C THR A 394 -1.50 -41.57 9.57
N ALA A 395 -0.73 -42.04 8.59
CA ALA A 395 0.50 -42.80 8.85
C ALA A 395 1.70 -42.16 8.13
N GLY A 396 2.55 -41.49 8.91
CA GLY A 396 3.81 -40.91 8.44
C GLY A 396 4.44 -39.98 9.47
N PHE A 397 5.71 -39.65 9.25
CA PHE A 397 6.46 -38.73 10.11
C PHE A 397 5.94 -37.30 9.95
N MET A 398 5.73 -36.58 11.06
CA MET A 398 5.17 -35.21 11.10
C MET A 398 3.73 -35.05 10.55
N SER A 399 3.00 -36.14 10.31
CA SER A 399 1.61 -36.11 9.85
C SER A 399 0.64 -35.88 11.02
N SER A 400 -0.35 -35.01 10.83
CA SER A 400 -1.41 -34.72 11.81
C SER A 400 -2.78 -35.22 11.34
N GLY A 401 -3.53 -35.89 12.22
CA GLY A 401 -4.91 -36.32 11.93
C GLY A 401 -5.84 -35.16 11.57
N VAL A 402 -5.87 -34.17 12.46
CA VAL A 402 -6.61 -32.91 12.26
C VAL A 402 -5.72 -31.75 12.67
N PHE A 403 -5.64 -30.74 11.82
CA PHE A 403 -5.05 -29.44 12.09
C PHE A 403 -6.08 -28.35 11.79
N ALA A 404 -6.45 -27.55 12.79
CA ALA A 404 -7.44 -26.48 12.66
C ALA A 404 -6.89 -25.18 13.27
N GLN A 405 -6.96 -24.06 12.55
CA GLN A 405 -6.35 -22.81 13.00
C GLN A 405 -7.08 -21.55 12.49
N SER A 406 -7.39 -20.62 13.39
CA SER A 406 -7.73 -19.23 13.03
C SER A 406 -6.51 -18.33 13.28
N VAL A 407 -6.18 -17.48 12.31
CA VAL A 407 -4.96 -16.64 12.31
C VAL A 407 -5.34 -15.21 11.93
N GLY A 408 -5.05 -14.24 12.81
CA GLY A 408 -5.12 -12.82 12.48
C GLY A 408 -3.91 -12.38 11.65
N GLY A 409 -4.08 -11.36 10.83
CA GLY A 409 -3.02 -10.79 10.02
C GLY A 409 -2.06 -9.89 10.81
N GLY A 410 -0.94 -9.53 10.17
CA GLY A 410 -0.01 -8.53 10.69
C GLY A 410 -0.42 -7.10 10.34
N GLY A 411 -0.31 -6.16 11.30
CA GLY A 411 -0.43 -4.73 11.01
C GLY A 411 0.81 -4.19 10.31
N ALA A 412 0.68 -3.08 9.58
CA ALA A 412 1.79 -2.48 8.84
C ALA A 412 2.39 -1.24 9.51
N PRO A 413 3.70 -0.98 9.35
CA PRO A 413 4.34 0.22 9.85
C PRO A 413 3.84 1.50 9.14
N ALA A 414 3.83 2.59 9.90
CA ALA A 414 3.81 3.95 9.37
C ALA A 414 5.20 4.35 8.86
N ALA A 415 5.27 5.21 7.85
CA ALA A 415 6.53 5.74 7.33
C ALA A 415 6.95 7.04 8.04
N ALA A 416 8.24 7.35 7.97
CA ALA A 416 8.80 8.57 8.56
C ALA A 416 8.50 9.82 7.71
N GLY A 417 8.27 10.95 8.38
CA GLY A 417 8.40 12.28 7.77
C GLY A 417 9.83 12.79 7.95
N THR A 418 10.51 13.22 6.88
CA THR A 418 11.86 13.79 6.96
C THR A 418 11.83 15.29 6.64
N ALA A 419 12.21 16.11 7.62
CA ALA A 419 12.44 17.52 7.41
C ALA A 419 13.88 17.74 6.95
N ALA A 420 14.08 18.31 5.77
CA ALA A 420 15.41 18.62 5.28
C ALA A 420 16.08 19.69 6.18
N PRO A 421 17.36 19.53 6.55
CA PRO A 421 18.09 20.58 7.24
C PRO A 421 18.19 21.83 6.35
N ARG A 422 18.18 22.99 6.99
CA ARG A 422 18.43 24.27 6.32
C ARG A 422 19.88 24.27 5.82
N ALA A 423 20.10 24.33 4.51
CA ALA A 423 21.41 24.67 3.98
C ALA A 423 21.78 26.08 4.49
N THR A 424 22.92 26.19 5.17
CA THR A 424 23.43 27.41 5.80
C THR A 424 24.23 28.25 4.82
#